data_AF-A0A0Q9UBS8-F1
#
_entry.id   AF-A0A0Q9UBS8-F1
#
_cell.length_a   1.000
_cell.length_b   1.000
_cell.length_c   1.000
_cell.angle_alpha   90.00
_cell.angle_beta   90.00
_cell.angle_gamma   90.00
#
_symmetry.space_group_name_H-M   'P 1'
#
loop_
_entity.id
_entity.type
_entity.pdbx_description
1 polymer ?
#
loop_
_entity_poly.entity_id
_entity_poly.type
_entity_poly.pdbx_seq_one_letter_code
_entity_poly.pdbx_strand_id
1 'polypeptide(L)'
;MGDTQRETPGADIGGGDLDEVFDGARYIVRARRLADLSQRELADSIGVSRATVGRLESGAARVDTGTLSVILARAGLRLAVLDREGREIAPFPVDVLRDHADRRFPGHLDARPPQDAPADRVHPRRGAPEPLGWYQQRPSRARRRVRLGIPADHPTVSGLRESRQAAYWKGVARAEARRAADPQPECSCFDGCFERACLTNCPCQCEPDHRSSLRSVRPTDPD
;
A
#
# COMPACT_ATOMS: atom_id res chain seq x y z
N MET A 1 -41.00 -19.34 29.43
CA MET A 1 -41.05 -17.87 29.43
C MET A 1 -39.63 -17.37 29.66
N GLY A 2 -38.88 -16.83 28.71
CA GLY A 2 -39.06 -16.61 27.28
C GLY A 2 -37.65 -16.38 26.69
N ASP A 3 -37.35 -17.03 25.58
CA ASP A 3 -36.10 -16.89 24.84
C ASP A 3 -35.98 -15.47 24.29
N THR A 4 -34.91 -14.77 24.66
CA THR A 4 -34.59 -13.44 24.14
C THR A 4 -33.76 -13.60 22.87
N GLN A 5 -34.44 -13.69 21.72
CA GLN A 5 -33.79 -13.60 20.41
C GLN A 5 -33.26 -12.17 20.23
N ARG A 6 -31.93 -12.03 20.16
CA ARG A 6 -31.29 -10.80 19.66
C ARG A 6 -31.48 -10.74 18.15
N GLU A 7 -32.44 -9.94 17.73
CA GLU A 7 -32.56 -9.46 16.36
C GLU A 7 -31.25 -8.76 15.96
N THR A 8 -30.61 -9.28 14.93
CA THR A 8 -29.54 -8.58 14.23
C THR A 8 -30.23 -7.64 13.24
N PRO A 9 -29.96 -6.32 13.26
CA PRO A 9 -30.50 -5.44 12.25
C PRO A 9 -29.81 -5.78 10.94
N GLY A 10 -30.54 -6.45 10.05
CA GLY A 10 -30.17 -6.58 8.65
C GLY A 10 -29.92 -5.19 8.11
N ALA A 11 -28.66 -4.89 7.79
CA ALA A 11 -28.32 -3.67 7.09
C ALA A 11 -29.15 -3.65 5.80
N ASP A 12 -30.07 -2.70 5.71
CA ASP A 12 -30.75 -2.31 4.50
C ASP A 12 -29.70 -2.08 3.42
N ILE A 13 -29.50 -3.09 2.57
CA ILE A 13 -28.84 -2.90 1.29
C ILE A 13 -29.90 -2.19 0.46
N GLY A 14 -29.97 -0.87 0.62
CA GLY A 14 -30.90 -0.03 -0.12
C GLY A 14 -30.78 -0.36 -1.60
N GLY A 15 -31.84 -0.90 -2.18
CA GLY A 15 -31.97 -1.23 -3.60
C GLY A 15 -32.00 0.05 -4.41
N GLY A 16 -30.82 0.52 -4.80
CA GLY A 16 -30.67 1.49 -5.88
C GLY A 16 -30.41 0.75 -7.18
N ASP A 17 -31.35 0.88 -8.12
CA ASP A 17 -31.17 0.71 -9.57
C ASP A 17 -30.34 -0.51 -10.05
N LEU A 18 -30.79 -1.71 -9.74
CA LEU A 18 -30.21 -2.94 -10.32
C LEU A 18 -30.67 -3.26 -11.76
N ASP A 19 -31.45 -2.39 -12.42
CA ASP A 19 -32.14 -2.78 -13.66
C ASP A 19 -31.75 -2.05 -14.95
N GLU A 20 -30.76 -1.15 -14.96
CA GLU A 20 -30.14 -0.76 -16.23
C GLU A 20 -28.97 -1.70 -16.56
N VAL A 21 -29.31 -2.88 -17.07
CA VAL A 21 -28.32 -3.83 -17.60
C VAL A 21 -27.45 -3.12 -18.63
N PHE A 22 -26.14 -3.18 -18.44
CA PHE A 22 -25.16 -2.53 -19.30
C PHE A 22 -25.36 -2.87 -20.79
N ASP A 23 -25.79 -1.88 -21.59
CA ASP A 23 -26.01 -2.02 -23.04
C ASP A 23 -24.82 -1.50 -23.85
N GLY A 24 -23.83 -2.38 -24.05
CA GLY A 24 -22.63 -2.06 -24.83
C GLY A 24 -22.94 -1.62 -26.27
N ALA A 25 -24.02 -2.10 -26.89
CA ALA A 25 -24.38 -1.75 -28.26
C ALA A 25 -24.77 -0.26 -28.37
N ARG A 26 -25.58 0.22 -27.42
CA ARG A 26 -25.94 1.65 -27.34
C ARG A 26 -24.73 2.55 -27.08
N TYR A 27 -23.79 2.11 -26.25
CA TYR A 27 -22.54 2.84 -26.02
C TYR A 27 -21.66 2.93 -27.27
N ILE A 28 -21.63 1.89 -28.11
CA ILE A 28 -20.93 1.93 -29.41
C ILE A 28 -21.56 3.01 -30.31
N VAL A 29 -22.89 3.02 -30.44
CA VAL A 29 -23.59 4.04 -31.24
C VAL A 29 -23.32 5.46 -30.69
N ARG A 30 -23.32 5.62 -29.36
CA ARG A 30 -23.02 6.90 -28.70
C ARG A 30 -21.59 7.36 -29.01
N ALA A 31 -20.59 6.50 -28.87
CA ALA A 31 -19.21 6.82 -29.18
C ALA A 31 -19.02 7.18 -30.64
N ARG A 32 -19.63 6.41 -31.55
CA ARG A 32 -19.58 6.68 -32.98
C ARG A 32 -20.15 8.06 -33.33
N ARG A 33 -21.26 8.45 -32.70
CA ARG A 33 -21.85 9.80 -32.86
C ARG A 33 -20.96 10.91 -32.31
N LEU A 34 -20.29 10.69 -31.18
CA LEU A 34 -19.38 11.67 -30.57
C LEU A 34 -18.09 11.85 -31.40
N ALA A 35 -17.60 10.77 -32.00
CA ALA A 35 -16.41 10.77 -32.84
C ALA A 35 -16.69 11.14 -34.32
N ASP A 36 -17.96 11.38 -34.69
CA ASP A 36 -18.41 11.65 -36.06
C ASP A 36 -17.95 10.62 -37.10
N LEU A 37 -18.05 9.32 -36.77
CA LEU A 37 -17.63 8.23 -37.65
C LEU A 37 -18.82 7.55 -38.33
N SER A 38 -18.68 7.16 -39.58
CA SER A 38 -19.56 6.18 -40.22
C SER A 38 -19.25 4.75 -39.72
N GLN A 39 -20.15 3.79 -39.98
CA GLN A 39 -19.87 2.38 -39.68
C GLN A 39 -18.64 1.84 -40.41
N ARG A 40 -18.38 2.34 -41.63
CA ARG A 40 -17.22 1.94 -42.42
C ARG A 40 -15.92 2.48 -41.81
N GLU A 41 -15.90 3.76 -41.46
CA GLU A 41 -14.72 4.37 -40.83
C GLU A 41 -14.43 3.75 -39.46
N LEU A 42 -15.48 3.46 -38.68
CA LEU A 42 -15.31 2.73 -37.41
C LEU A 42 -14.71 1.33 -37.66
N ALA A 43 -15.26 0.58 -38.62
CA ALA A 43 -14.79 -0.75 -38.99
C ALA A 43 -13.31 -0.74 -39.41
N ASP A 44 -12.93 0.19 -40.29
CA ASP A 44 -11.56 0.39 -40.75
C ASP A 44 -10.64 0.77 -39.56
N SER A 45 -11.11 1.61 -38.64
CA SER A 45 -10.32 2.07 -37.48
C SER A 45 -10.03 1.00 -36.43
N ILE A 46 -10.88 -0.03 -36.32
CA ILE A 46 -10.73 -1.13 -35.35
C ILE A 46 -10.37 -2.47 -36.01
N GLY A 47 -10.17 -2.49 -37.33
CA GLY A 47 -9.73 -3.66 -38.09
C GLY A 47 -10.79 -4.78 -38.20
N VAL A 48 -12.09 -4.43 -38.28
CA VAL A 48 -13.18 -5.41 -38.44
C VAL A 48 -14.00 -5.12 -39.69
N SER A 49 -14.90 -6.04 -40.07
CA SER A 49 -15.83 -5.80 -41.17
C SER A 49 -16.95 -4.84 -40.78
N ARG A 50 -17.48 -4.07 -41.74
CA ARG A 50 -18.69 -3.24 -41.54
C ARG A 50 -19.88 -4.05 -41.03
N ALA A 51 -20.05 -5.28 -41.52
CA ALA A 51 -21.11 -6.18 -41.05
C ALA A 51 -20.95 -6.55 -39.56
N THR A 52 -19.71 -6.69 -39.09
CA THR A 52 -19.41 -6.89 -37.66
C THR A 52 -19.88 -5.68 -36.86
N VAL A 53 -19.55 -4.46 -37.29
CA VAL A 53 -20.01 -3.22 -36.62
C VAL A 53 -21.53 -3.18 -36.55
N GLY A 54 -22.22 -3.49 -37.66
CA GLY A 54 -23.68 -3.53 -37.68
C GLY A 54 -24.29 -4.52 -36.67
N ARG A 55 -23.68 -5.71 -36.50
CA ARG A 55 -24.11 -6.68 -35.47
C ARG A 55 -23.82 -6.25 -34.05
N LEU A 56 -22.71 -5.53 -33.82
CA LEU A 56 -22.36 -4.99 -32.51
C LEU A 56 -23.33 -3.87 -32.12
N GLU A 57 -23.66 -2.95 -33.04
CA GLU A 57 -24.59 -1.85 -32.79
C GLU A 57 -26.05 -2.31 -32.61
N SER A 58 -26.44 -3.43 -33.25
CA SER A 58 -27.79 -3.99 -33.10
C SER A 58 -27.95 -4.92 -31.90
N GLY A 59 -26.88 -5.21 -31.16
CA GLY A 59 -26.88 -6.21 -30.09
C GLY A 59 -26.95 -7.66 -30.57
N ALA A 60 -26.90 -7.92 -31.88
CA ALA A 60 -26.89 -9.26 -32.45
C ALA A 60 -25.56 -10.02 -32.19
N ALA A 61 -24.50 -9.30 -31.78
CA ALA A 61 -23.26 -9.88 -31.29
C ALA A 61 -22.84 -9.21 -29.99
N ARG A 62 -22.34 -10.01 -29.02
CA ARG A 62 -21.74 -9.45 -27.79
C ARG A 62 -20.39 -8.83 -28.12
N VAL A 63 -20.14 -7.64 -27.58
CA VAL A 63 -18.84 -6.97 -27.62
C VAL A 63 -18.03 -7.39 -26.40
N ASP A 64 -16.76 -7.74 -26.60
CA ASP A 64 -15.84 -7.92 -25.48
C ASP A 64 -15.39 -6.56 -24.93
N THR A 65 -14.96 -6.52 -23.68
CA THR A 65 -14.56 -5.28 -23.00
C THR A 65 -13.37 -4.60 -23.65
N GLY A 66 -12.45 -5.35 -24.26
CA GLY A 66 -11.29 -4.82 -24.98
C GLY A 66 -11.71 -4.06 -26.23
N THR A 67 -12.49 -4.69 -27.09
CA THR A 67 -13.04 -4.05 -28.30
C THR A 67 -13.87 -2.81 -27.96
N LEU A 68 -14.73 -2.91 -26.94
CA LEU A 68 -15.51 -1.76 -26.49
C LEU A 68 -14.62 -0.61 -26.01
N SER A 69 -13.58 -0.91 -25.23
CA SER A 69 -12.63 0.11 -24.76
C SER A 69 -11.95 0.84 -25.91
N VAL A 70 -11.55 0.12 -26.96
CA VAL A 70 -10.94 0.71 -28.16
C VAL A 70 -11.92 1.62 -28.91
N ILE A 71 -13.18 1.19 -29.06
CA ILE A 71 -14.23 1.99 -29.71
C ILE A 71 -14.49 3.28 -28.93
N LEU A 72 -14.65 3.18 -27.61
CA LEU A 72 -14.87 4.33 -26.73
C LEU A 72 -13.71 5.33 -26.79
N ALA A 73 -12.47 4.84 -26.87
CA ALA A 73 -11.28 5.69 -26.99
C ALA A 73 -11.28 6.55 -28.25
N ARG A 74 -11.94 6.13 -29.35
CA ARG A 74 -12.10 6.97 -30.56
C ARG A 74 -12.93 8.24 -30.31
N ALA A 75 -13.77 8.22 -29.29
CA ALA A 75 -14.57 9.36 -28.84
C ALA A 75 -13.96 10.09 -27.63
N GLY A 76 -12.71 9.79 -27.25
CA GLY A 76 -12.10 10.33 -26.03
C GLY A 76 -12.71 9.80 -24.73
N LEU A 77 -13.43 8.68 -24.80
CA LEU A 77 -14.07 8.03 -23.65
C LEU A 77 -13.22 6.85 -23.15
N ARG A 78 -13.42 6.47 -21.89
CA ARG A 78 -12.79 5.28 -21.30
C ARG A 78 -13.79 4.51 -20.45
N LEU A 79 -13.55 3.20 -20.29
CA LEU A 79 -14.26 2.39 -19.31
C LEU A 79 -13.68 2.66 -17.92
N ALA A 80 -14.56 2.78 -16.95
CA ALA A 80 -14.23 2.91 -15.53
C ALA A 80 -15.15 1.98 -14.74
N VAL A 81 -14.63 1.35 -13.69
CA VAL A 81 -15.45 0.64 -12.71
C VAL A 81 -15.73 1.63 -11.59
N LEU A 82 -17.01 1.88 -11.30
CA LEU A 82 -17.43 2.80 -10.24
C LEU A 82 -18.03 2.00 -9.09
N ASP A 83 -17.82 2.45 -7.86
CA ASP A 83 -18.58 1.98 -6.72
C ASP A 83 -19.96 2.64 -6.63
N ARG A 84 -20.72 2.25 -5.60
CA ARG A 84 -22.08 2.73 -5.36
C ARG A 84 -22.14 4.25 -5.18
N GLU A 85 -21.07 4.87 -4.71
CA GLU A 85 -20.98 6.31 -4.49
C GLU A 85 -20.44 7.05 -5.72
N GLY A 86 -20.28 6.36 -6.86
CA GLY A 86 -19.77 6.91 -8.11
C GLY A 86 -18.25 7.13 -8.10
N ARG A 87 -17.53 6.60 -7.12
CA ARG A 87 -16.07 6.73 -7.04
C ARG A 87 -15.43 5.66 -7.92
N GLU A 88 -14.45 6.07 -8.71
CA GLU A 88 -13.73 5.14 -9.56
C GLU A 88 -12.84 4.20 -8.76
N ILE A 89 -12.94 2.92 -9.08
CA ILE A 89 -12.15 1.84 -8.49
C ILE A 89 -11.01 1.50 -9.46
N ALA A 90 -9.79 1.75 -9.00
CA ALA A 90 -8.59 1.40 -9.73
C ALA A 90 -8.43 -0.14 -9.85
N PRO A 91 -7.80 -0.62 -10.94
CA PRO A 91 -7.46 -2.03 -11.05
C PRO A 91 -6.46 -2.44 -9.97
N PHE A 92 -6.48 -3.73 -9.62
CA PHE A 92 -5.52 -4.29 -8.68
C PHE A 92 -4.07 -4.04 -9.16
N PRO A 93 -3.16 -3.53 -8.30
CA PRO A 93 -1.83 -3.12 -8.73
C PRO A 93 -1.02 -4.24 -9.40
N VAL A 94 -0.18 -3.87 -10.37
CA VAL A 94 0.63 -4.85 -11.13
C VAL A 94 1.92 -5.24 -10.40
N ASP A 95 2.47 -4.31 -9.60
CA ASP A 95 3.74 -4.42 -8.89
C ASP A 95 3.55 -4.85 -7.41
N VAL A 96 2.48 -5.60 -7.14
CA VAL A 96 2.24 -6.19 -5.82
C VAL A 96 3.41 -7.06 -5.39
N LEU A 97 3.62 -7.08 -4.07
CA LEU A 97 4.60 -7.91 -3.40
C LEU A 97 4.41 -9.39 -3.75
N ARG A 98 5.52 -10.08 -4.02
CA ARG A 98 5.56 -11.50 -4.39
C ARG A 98 6.36 -12.31 -3.38
N ASP A 99 6.15 -13.63 -3.38
CA ASP A 99 6.95 -14.55 -2.59
C ASP A 99 8.33 -14.82 -3.24
N HIS A 100 9.19 -15.59 -2.57
CA HIS A 100 10.52 -15.96 -3.09
C HIS A 100 10.46 -16.83 -4.36
N ALA A 101 9.30 -17.36 -4.72
CA ALA A 101 9.07 -18.14 -5.95
C ALA A 101 8.41 -17.29 -7.05
N ASP A 102 8.42 -15.96 -6.92
CA ASP A 102 7.81 -14.98 -7.84
C ASP A 102 6.27 -15.13 -7.99
N ARG A 103 5.63 -15.80 -7.05
CA ARG A 103 4.17 -15.95 -7.04
C ARG A 103 3.52 -14.80 -6.29
N ARG A 104 2.32 -14.43 -6.73
CA ARG A 104 1.47 -13.48 -5.98
C ARG A 104 0.96 -14.15 -4.71
N PHE A 105 0.84 -13.36 -3.65
CA PHE A 105 0.06 -13.78 -2.49
C PHE A 105 -1.40 -14.00 -2.90
N PRO A 106 -2.12 -14.97 -2.31
CA PRO A 106 -3.52 -15.20 -2.62
C PRO A 106 -4.37 -13.93 -2.42
N GLY A 107 -5.14 -13.52 -3.42
CA GLY A 107 -5.85 -12.23 -3.43
C GLY A 107 -6.86 -12.04 -2.29
N HIS A 108 -7.40 -13.12 -1.74
CA HIS A 108 -8.32 -13.07 -0.61
C HIS A 108 -7.63 -12.85 0.75
N LEU A 109 -6.30 -12.90 0.82
CA LEU A 109 -5.52 -12.72 2.04
C LEU A 109 -5.04 -11.28 2.18
N ASP A 110 -4.87 -10.83 3.43
CA ASP A 110 -4.34 -9.50 3.73
C ASP A 110 -2.82 -9.61 3.80
N ALA A 111 -2.17 -9.54 2.64
CA ALA A 111 -0.71 -9.54 2.56
C ALA A 111 -0.15 -8.28 3.26
N ARG A 112 0.93 -8.47 4.01
CA ARG A 112 1.58 -7.44 4.83
C ARG A 112 3.04 -7.32 4.42
N PRO A 113 3.59 -6.10 4.51
CA PRO A 113 4.99 -5.87 4.19
C PRO A 113 5.90 -6.55 5.23
N PRO A 114 7.18 -6.82 4.90
CA PRO A 114 8.08 -7.61 5.75
C PRO A 114 8.36 -6.95 7.11
N GLN A 115 8.33 -5.61 7.18
CA GLN A 115 8.48 -4.86 8.43
C GLN A 115 7.25 -4.97 9.36
N ASP A 116 6.07 -5.30 8.83
CA ASP A 116 4.85 -5.49 9.62
C ASP A 116 4.66 -6.99 9.90
N ALA A 117 5.69 -7.62 10.46
CA ALA A 117 5.64 -9.03 10.79
C ALA A 117 4.72 -9.28 12.00
N PRO A 118 4.01 -10.41 12.04
CA PRO A 118 3.21 -10.77 13.21
C PRO A 118 4.12 -11.10 14.41
N ALA A 119 3.65 -10.81 15.62
CA ALA A 119 4.43 -11.02 16.85
C ALA A 119 4.67 -12.50 17.14
N ASP A 120 3.76 -13.37 16.73
CA ASP A 120 3.82 -14.84 16.80
C ASP A 120 4.54 -15.46 15.60
N ARG A 121 5.33 -14.68 14.84
CA ARG A 121 6.10 -15.21 13.71
C ARG A 121 7.10 -16.26 14.18
N VAL A 122 7.21 -17.33 13.39
CA VAL A 122 8.33 -18.26 13.52
C VAL A 122 9.53 -17.61 12.84
N HIS A 123 10.61 -17.40 13.60
CA HIS A 123 11.84 -16.89 13.03
C HIS A 123 12.42 -17.89 12.03
N PRO A 124 12.86 -17.43 10.84
CA PRO A 124 13.51 -18.29 9.87
C PRO A 124 14.74 -18.95 10.51
N ARG A 125 15.06 -20.17 10.07
CA ARG A 125 16.31 -20.84 10.46
C ARG A 125 17.49 -19.94 10.07
N ARG A 126 18.57 -19.98 10.85
CA ARG A 126 19.81 -19.25 10.53
C ARG A 126 20.23 -19.55 9.09
N GLY A 127 20.46 -18.51 8.29
CA GLY A 127 20.85 -18.61 6.88
C GLY A 127 19.69 -18.74 5.89
N ALA A 128 18.46 -18.91 6.35
CA ALA A 128 17.30 -18.81 5.46
C ALA A 128 17.00 -17.34 5.11
N PRO A 129 16.54 -17.07 3.89
CA PRO A 129 16.18 -15.71 3.50
C PRO A 129 15.00 -15.22 4.34
N GLU A 130 15.03 -13.93 4.68
CA GLU A 130 13.91 -13.28 5.38
C GLU A 130 12.64 -13.33 4.51
N PRO A 131 11.45 -13.54 5.11
CA PRO A 131 10.20 -13.50 4.36
C PRO A 131 9.98 -12.15 3.69
N LEU A 132 9.57 -12.17 2.42
CA LEU A 132 9.27 -10.94 1.68
C LEU A 132 7.96 -10.30 2.14
N GLY A 133 7.05 -11.08 2.72
CA GLY A 133 5.77 -10.61 3.23
C GLY A 133 5.11 -11.61 4.16
N TRP A 134 4.04 -11.17 4.83
CA TRP A 134 3.31 -11.95 5.82
C TRP A 134 1.82 -11.92 5.53
N TYR A 135 1.08 -12.93 5.98
CA TYR A 135 -0.38 -12.87 6.05
C TYR A 135 -0.87 -13.65 7.26
N GLN A 136 -2.13 -13.44 7.63
CA GLN A 136 -2.76 -14.13 8.74
C GLN A 136 -3.90 -15.02 8.26
N GLN A 137 -4.09 -16.13 8.98
CA GLN A 137 -5.25 -17.00 8.82
C GLN A 137 -6.53 -16.34 9.37
N ARG A 138 -7.69 -16.88 9.00
CA ARG A 138 -9.01 -16.24 9.19
C ARG A 138 -9.25 -15.64 10.60
N PRO A 139 -9.02 -16.33 11.73
CA PRO A 139 -9.35 -15.77 13.04
C PRO A 139 -8.52 -14.52 13.39
N SER A 140 -7.19 -14.59 13.20
CA SER A 140 -6.28 -13.47 13.47
C SER A 140 -6.52 -12.31 12.51
N ARG A 141 -6.78 -12.63 11.23
CA ARG A 141 -7.13 -11.65 10.20
C ARG A 141 -8.42 -10.90 10.53
N ALA A 142 -9.47 -11.60 10.96
CA ALA A 142 -10.74 -10.98 11.34
C ALA A 142 -10.57 -10.00 12.50
N ARG A 143 -9.84 -10.39 13.55
CA ARG A 143 -9.51 -9.50 14.68
C ARG A 143 -8.75 -8.26 14.23
N ARG A 144 -7.80 -8.41 13.30
CA ARG A 144 -7.05 -7.28 12.74
C ARG A 144 -7.95 -6.35 11.94
N ARG A 145 -8.86 -6.88 11.13
CA ARG A 145 -9.83 -6.09 10.35
C ARG A 145 -10.77 -5.27 11.23
N VAL A 146 -11.20 -5.82 12.37
CA VAL A 146 -11.99 -5.04 13.37
C VAL A 146 -11.18 -3.86 13.91
N ARG A 147 -9.87 -4.02 14.12
CA ARG A 147 -9.01 -2.99 14.70
C ARG A 147 -8.52 -1.94 13.69
N LEU A 148 -8.15 -2.37 12.49
CA LEU A 148 -7.42 -1.57 11.50
C LEU A 148 -8.17 -1.35 10.19
N GLY A 149 -9.37 -1.92 10.05
CA GLY A 149 -10.09 -1.95 8.79
C GLY A 149 -9.59 -3.03 7.83
N ILE A 150 -10.27 -3.12 6.68
CA ILE A 150 -9.90 -4.01 5.58
C ILE A 150 -8.90 -3.25 4.70
N PRO A 151 -7.66 -3.77 4.49
CA PRO A 151 -6.75 -3.18 3.52
C PRO A 151 -7.39 -3.17 2.14
N ALA A 152 -7.26 -2.05 1.42
CA ALA A 152 -7.76 -1.93 0.06
C ALA A 152 -7.04 -2.91 -0.89
N ASP A 153 -5.71 -2.95 -0.82
CA ASP A 153 -4.86 -3.72 -1.71
C ASP A 153 -3.71 -4.43 -0.99
N HIS A 154 -3.05 -5.32 -1.74
CA HIS A 154 -1.75 -5.88 -1.32
C HIS A 154 -0.67 -4.81 -1.38
N PRO A 155 0.34 -4.86 -0.49
CA PRO A 155 1.47 -3.95 -0.54
C PRO A 155 2.19 -4.08 -1.88
N THR A 156 2.54 -2.95 -2.47
CA THR A 156 3.32 -2.88 -3.71
C THR A 156 4.80 -2.72 -3.44
N VAL A 157 5.64 -3.14 -4.39
CA VAL A 157 7.10 -2.95 -4.31
C VAL A 157 7.44 -1.45 -4.35
N SER A 158 6.74 -0.66 -5.17
CA SER A 158 6.84 0.80 -5.18
C SER A 158 6.47 1.40 -3.82
N GLY A 159 5.32 1.04 -3.26
CA GLY A 159 4.86 1.54 -1.97
C GLY A 159 5.78 1.17 -0.80
N LEU A 160 6.42 -0.01 -0.87
CA LEU A 160 7.47 -0.40 0.08
C LEU A 160 8.72 0.47 -0.02
N ARG A 161 9.16 0.77 -1.23
CA ARG A 161 10.29 1.67 -1.48
C ARG A 161 10.00 3.08 -0.96
N GLU A 162 8.82 3.61 -1.26
CA GLU A 162 8.35 4.91 -0.76
C GLU A 162 8.29 4.95 0.77
N SER A 163 7.73 3.91 1.38
CA SER A 163 7.65 3.77 2.85
C SER A 163 9.04 3.77 3.49
N ARG A 164 10.01 3.06 2.90
CA ARG A 164 11.41 3.06 3.37
C ARG A 164 12.06 4.43 3.21
N GLN A 165 11.84 5.10 2.08
CA GLN A 165 12.36 6.44 1.83
C GLN A 165 11.80 7.45 2.85
N ALA A 166 10.49 7.40 3.11
CA ALA A 166 9.85 8.24 4.11
C ALA A 166 10.36 7.96 5.53
N ALA A 167 10.57 6.69 5.89
CA ALA A 167 11.14 6.32 7.18
C ALA A 167 12.59 6.80 7.35
N TYR A 168 13.40 6.68 6.29
CA TYR A 168 14.77 7.21 6.25
C TYR A 168 14.78 8.72 6.53
N TRP A 169 14.01 9.50 5.76
CA TRP A 169 13.97 10.96 5.92
C TRP A 169 13.43 11.39 7.28
N LYS A 170 12.43 10.69 7.84
CA LYS A 170 11.98 10.92 9.23
C LYS A 170 13.09 10.64 10.24
N GLY A 171 13.89 9.60 10.01
CA GLY A 171 15.05 9.28 10.83
C GLY A 171 16.12 10.39 10.79
N VAL A 172 16.43 10.89 9.59
CA VAL A 172 17.35 12.02 9.38
C VAL A 172 16.87 13.25 10.13
N ALA A 173 15.62 13.68 9.91
CA ALA A 173 15.04 14.84 10.59
C ALA A 173 15.05 14.68 12.12
N ARG A 174 14.77 13.48 12.63
CA ARG A 174 14.85 13.20 14.08
C ARG A 174 16.29 13.27 14.61
N ALA A 175 17.27 12.81 13.84
CA ALA A 175 18.68 12.90 14.22
C ALA A 175 19.18 14.35 14.23
N GLU A 176 18.79 15.15 13.23
CA GLU A 176 19.08 16.58 13.16
C GLU A 176 18.43 17.33 14.33
N ALA A 177 17.15 17.08 14.61
CA ALA A 177 16.46 17.69 15.75
C ALA A 177 17.14 17.35 17.09
N ARG A 178 17.66 16.11 17.26
CA ARG A 178 18.45 15.74 18.44
C ARG A 178 19.77 16.51 18.52
N ARG A 179 20.49 16.63 17.40
CA ARG A 179 21.76 17.41 17.35
C ARG A 179 21.53 18.90 17.63
N ALA A 180 20.41 19.46 17.17
CA ALA A 180 20.06 20.85 17.44
C ALA A 180 19.65 21.07 18.90
N ALA A 181 19.01 20.08 19.53
CA ALA A 181 18.59 20.13 20.93
C ALA A 181 19.75 19.93 21.92
N ASP A 182 20.81 19.24 21.50
CA ASP A 182 22.03 19.01 22.27
C ASP A 182 23.21 19.71 21.56
N PRO A 183 23.30 21.06 21.66
CA PRO A 183 24.37 21.80 21.00
C PRO A 183 25.71 21.29 21.52
N GLN A 184 26.62 20.94 20.62
CA GLN A 184 27.98 20.57 21.02
C GLN A 184 28.56 21.72 21.85
N PRO A 185 29.19 21.43 23.00
CA PRO A 185 29.81 22.48 23.79
C PRO A 185 30.89 23.15 22.94
N GLU A 186 30.81 24.47 22.80
CA GLU A 186 31.90 25.27 22.23
C GLU A 186 33.11 25.17 23.17
N CYS A 187 34.02 24.20 22.95
CA CYS A 187 35.29 24.18 23.68
C CYS A 187 36.29 25.12 23.03
N SER A 188 36.66 26.19 23.74
CA SER A 188 37.90 26.93 23.50
C SER A 188 39.06 26.26 24.24
N CYS A 189 39.35 25.03 23.86
CA CYS A 189 40.47 24.27 24.41
C CYS A 189 41.79 24.89 23.88
N PHE A 190 42.69 25.34 24.76
CA PHE A 190 44.03 25.82 24.36
C PHE A 190 44.88 24.66 23.79
N ASP A 191 45.85 24.94 22.92
CA ASP A 191 46.69 23.92 22.24
C ASP A 191 47.30 22.87 23.20
N GLY A 192 47.59 23.24 24.45
CA GLY A 192 48.07 22.33 25.49
C GLY A 192 47.08 21.23 25.93
N CYS A 193 45.79 21.35 25.60
CA CYS A 193 44.76 20.33 25.86
C CYS A 193 44.93 19.11 24.95
N PHE A 194 45.42 19.30 23.73
CA PHE A 194 45.69 18.19 22.78
C PHE A 194 46.96 17.41 23.14
N GLU A 195 47.88 18.02 23.89
CA GLU A 195 49.18 17.42 24.22
C GLU A 195 49.22 16.74 25.60
N ARG A 196 48.32 17.12 26.52
CA ARG A 196 48.31 16.64 27.91
C ARG A 196 46.86 16.33 28.31
N ALA A 197 46.54 15.05 28.42
CA ALA A 197 45.23 14.50 28.82
C ALA A 197 44.37 15.41 29.71
N CYS A 198 43.07 15.51 29.39
CA CYS A 198 42.07 16.39 29.99
C CYS A 198 42.28 16.69 31.49
N LEU A 199 42.43 17.98 31.82
CA LEU A 199 42.52 18.45 33.20
C LEU A 199 41.16 18.32 33.90
N THR A 200 41.16 17.89 35.17
CA THR A 200 39.97 17.69 36.03
C THR A 200 39.09 18.93 36.19
N ASN A 201 39.63 20.11 35.87
CA ASN A 201 38.95 21.39 35.98
C ASN A 201 38.52 21.95 34.60
N CYS A 202 38.57 21.17 33.50
CA CYS A 202 38.06 21.67 32.22
C CYS A 202 36.54 21.84 32.30
N PRO A 203 35.99 23.04 32.02
CA PRO A 203 34.54 23.24 31.93
C PRO A 203 33.90 22.44 30.78
N CYS A 204 34.71 21.94 29.85
CA CYS A 204 34.30 21.30 28.60
C CYS A 204 33.99 19.79 28.67
N GLN A 205 34.65 19.05 29.58
CA GLN A 205 34.54 17.58 29.78
C GLN A 205 34.25 16.75 28.50
N CYS A 206 34.99 16.99 27.41
CA CYS A 206 34.69 16.45 26.07
C CYS A 206 34.80 14.91 25.95
N GLU A 207 35.54 14.26 26.84
CA GLU A 207 35.67 12.81 26.90
C GLU A 207 35.07 12.32 28.22
N PRO A 208 34.07 11.42 28.20
CA PRO A 208 33.41 10.96 29.42
C PRO A 208 34.43 10.28 30.33
N ASP A 209 34.41 10.62 31.62
CA ASP A 209 35.31 10.02 32.61
C ASP A 209 35.05 8.50 32.71
N HIS A 210 35.83 7.70 31.96
CA HIS A 210 35.72 6.24 31.93
C HIS A 210 35.94 5.59 33.31
N ARG A 211 36.45 6.33 34.31
CA ARG A 211 36.57 5.85 35.69
C ARG A 211 35.23 5.78 36.42
N SER A 212 34.26 6.61 36.04
CA SER A 212 32.93 6.61 36.65
C SER A 212 32.04 5.45 36.16
N SER A 213 32.24 4.98 34.93
CA SER A 213 31.51 3.84 34.35
C SER A 213 31.91 2.46 34.93
N LEU A 214 33.08 2.35 35.58
CA LEU A 214 33.55 1.10 36.18
C LEU A 214 33.08 0.91 37.64
N ARG A 215 32.52 1.94 38.29
CA ARG A 215 32.06 1.86 39.69
C ARG A 215 30.66 1.26 39.86
N SER A 216 29.88 1.11 38.81
CA SER A 216 28.47 0.67 38.87
C SER A 216 28.27 -0.86 38.74
N VAL A 217 29.34 -1.67 38.66
CA VAL A 217 29.25 -3.14 38.46
C VAL A 217 29.73 -3.94 39.70
N ARG A 218 29.55 -3.42 40.92
CA ARG A 218 29.67 -4.27 42.13
C ARG A 218 28.29 -4.62 42.66
N PRO A 219 27.90 -5.91 42.70
CA PRO A 219 26.72 -6.32 43.43
C PRO A 219 26.96 -6.06 44.92
N THR A 220 26.03 -5.38 45.58
CA THR A 220 25.95 -5.34 47.04
C THR A 220 25.44 -6.69 47.53
N ASP A 221 26.29 -7.47 48.20
CA ASP A 221 25.83 -8.61 49.00
C ASP A 221 25.08 -8.11 50.24
N PRO A 222 24.00 -8.79 50.67
CA PRO A 222 23.26 -8.43 51.87
C PRO A 222 23.82 -9.18 53.11
N ASP A 223 23.90 -8.47 54.23
CA ASP A 223 23.93 -9.04 55.60
C ASP A 223 22.51 -9.09 56.17
#